data_AF-A0A9E1J2U0-F1
#
_entry.id   AF-A0A9E1J2U0-F1
#
_cell.length_a   1.000
_cell.length_b   1.000
_cell.length_c   1.000
_cell.angle_alpha   90.00
_cell.angle_beta   90.00
_cell.angle_gamma   90.00
#
_symmetry.space_group_name_H-M   'P 1'
#
loop_
_entity.id
_entity.type
_entity.pdbx_description
1 polymer ?
#
loop_
_entity_poly.entity_id
_entity_poly.type
_entity_poly.pdbx_seq_one_letter_code
_entity_poly.pdbx_strand_id
1 'polypeptide(L)'
;ETAKASVAALKDQGADVIDINMGCPVKKVVGGAAGSALMRDEDHALRLIDAVVGAVDLPVTLKMRTGWDLDQRNAPSLAARAARAGVKMITVHGRTRCQFYDGQADWDFIGKVTEAVNIPLIANGDVTCPEDAAAMLARSGAAGVMIGRGAFGRPWFPAQVRHFLATGEHLPDPDLAVQRETVVDHYRSILDHYGPGRGLRIARKHINRYLERLNVAKADRRAVLRQDESDQVVRQIIAAYDNAMAREAA
;
A
#
# COMPACT_ATOMS: atom_id res chain seq x y z
N GLU A 1 -0.32 10.00 -26.48
CA GLU A 1 0.33 11.31 -26.24
C GLU A 1 0.20 11.76 -24.79
N THR A 2 -0.99 11.74 -24.17
CA THR A 2 -1.21 12.19 -22.78
C THR A 2 -0.33 11.50 -21.74
N ALA A 3 -0.12 10.18 -21.83
CA ALA A 3 0.74 9.45 -20.89
C ALA A 3 2.20 9.92 -20.93
N LYS A 4 2.73 10.24 -22.12
CA LYS A 4 4.12 10.70 -22.27
C LYS A 4 4.33 12.06 -21.62
N ALA A 5 3.43 13.00 -21.89
CA ALA A 5 3.49 14.35 -21.32
C ALA A 5 3.36 14.33 -19.78
N SER A 6 2.46 13.50 -19.24
CA SER A 6 2.30 13.37 -17.79
C SER A 6 3.52 12.78 -17.10
N VAL A 7 4.19 11.80 -17.71
CA VAL A 7 5.35 11.14 -17.07
C VAL A 7 6.60 12.01 -17.16
N ALA A 8 6.82 12.74 -18.26
CA ALA A 8 7.92 13.70 -18.37
C ALA A 8 7.84 14.77 -17.26
N ALA A 9 6.63 15.29 -16.98
CA ALA A 9 6.42 16.26 -15.91
C ALA A 9 6.70 15.71 -14.49
N LEU A 10 6.63 14.38 -14.28
CA LEU A 10 6.96 13.76 -12.99
C LEU A 10 8.46 13.75 -12.71
N LYS A 11 9.29 13.61 -13.75
CA LYS A 11 10.75 13.72 -13.64
C LYS A 11 11.14 15.11 -13.13
N ASP A 12 10.55 16.15 -13.72
CA ASP A 12 10.82 17.54 -13.34
C ASP A 12 10.33 17.87 -11.92
N GLN A 13 9.43 17.05 -11.36
CA GLN A 13 8.96 17.14 -9.97
C GLN A 13 9.81 16.32 -8.98
N GLY A 14 10.92 15.72 -9.44
CA GLY A 14 11.88 15.02 -8.58
C GLY A 14 11.54 13.55 -8.30
N ALA A 15 10.80 12.89 -9.19
CA ALA A 15 10.56 11.45 -9.06
C ALA A 15 11.85 10.63 -9.33
N ASP A 16 12.14 9.66 -8.47
CA ASP A 16 13.24 8.69 -8.68
C ASP A 16 12.82 7.49 -9.54
N VAL A 17 11.53 7.14 -9.50
CA VAL A 17 10.94 5.96 -10.14
C VAL A 17 9.53 6.30 -10.63
N ILE A 18 9.12 5.73 -11.76
CA ILE A 18 7.76 5.82 -12.28
C ILE A 18 7.07 4.46 -12.14
N ASP A 19 5.99 4.37 -11.35
CA ASP A 19 5.18 3.14 -11.22
C ASP A 19 3.88 3.22 -12.03
N ILE A 20 3.66 2.25 -12.92
CA ILE A 20 2.44 2.12 -13.70
C ILE A 20 1.40 1.35 -12.88
N ASN A 21 0.25 1.96 -12.63
CA ASN A 21 -0.86 1.29 -11.93
C ASN A 21 -1.76 0.53 -12.91
N MET A 22 -1.68 -0.80 -12.86
CA MET A 22 -2.62 -1.74 -13.49
C MET A 22 -3.37 -2.59 -12.46
N GLY A 23 -3.54 -2.10 -11.23
CA GLY A 23 -4.11 -2.86 -10.12
C GLY A 23 -5.39 -2.28 -9.51
N CYS A 24 -5.72 -1.01 -9.75
CA CYS A 24 -6.83 -0.35 -9.08
C CYS A 24 -8.20 -0.86 -9.56
N PRO A 25 -9.05 -1.45 -8.68
CA PRO A 25 -10.34 -2.02 -9.06
C PRO A 25 -11.50 -1.01 -9.05
N VAL A 26 -11.26 0.22 -8.58
CA VAL A 26 -12.30 1.23 -8.34
C VAL A 26 -12.97 1.66 -9.63
N LYS A 27 -14.31 1.67 -9.64
CA LYS A 27 -15.15 1.94 -10.82
C LYS A 27 -14.77 3.23 -11.56
N LYS A 28 -14.46 4.31 -10.83
CA LYS A 28 -14.06 5.61 -11.41
C LYS A 28 -12.77 5.52 -12.24
N VAL A 29 -11.86 4.61 -11.87
CA VAL A 29 -10.59 4.39 -12.59
C VAL A 29 -10.81 3.41 -13.75
N VAL A 30 -11.49 2.30 -13.48
CA VAL A 30 -11.77 1.24 -14.46
C VAL A 30 -12.66 1.73 -15.61
N GLY A 31 -13.66 2.59 -15.33
CA GLY A 31 -14.55 3.16 -16.34
C GLY A 31 -13.86 4.10 -17.34
N GLY A 32 -12.65 4.59 -17.00
CA GLY A 32 -11.79 5.35 -17.91
C GLY A 32 -10.73 4.51 -18.61
N ALA A 33 -10.90 3.18 -18.68
CA ALA A 33 -9.91 2.23 -19.24
C ALA A 33 -8.53 2.29 -18.56
N ALA A 34 -8.48 2.59 -17.26
CA ALA A 34 -7.25 2.66 -16.47
C ALA A 34 -7.25 1.65 -15.32
N GLY A 35 -6.12 1.52 -14.61
CA GLY A 35 -5.97 0.57 -13.51
C GLY A 35 -6.10 -0.86 -14.02
N SER A 36 -6.77 -1.73 -13.27
CA SER A 36 -6.90 -3.15 -13.65
C SER A 36 -7.76 -3.39 -14.90
N ALA A 37 -8.43 -2.37 -15.46
CA ALA A 37 -9.08 -2.48 -16.77
C ALA A 37 -8.08 -2.80 -17.88
N LEU A 38 -6.85 -2.28 -17.76
CA LEU A 38 -5.76 -2.52 -18.70
C LEU A 38 -5.38 -4.00 -18.78
N MET A 39 -5.62 -4.79 -17.73
CA MET A 39 -5.33 -6.22 -17.73
C MET A 39 -6.26 -7.04 -18.64
N ARG A 40 -7.35 -6.47 -19.16
CA ARG A 40 -8.27 -7.17 -20.08
C ARG A 40 -7.76 -7.23 -21.52
N ASP A 41 -6.87 -6.32 -21.89
CA ASP A 41 -6.27 -6.23 -23.22
C ASP A 41 -4.78 -5.99 -23.05
N GLU A 42 -4.01 -7.08 -23.12
CA GLU A 42 -2.56 -7.03 -22.95
C GLU A 42 -1.87 -6.21 -24.05
N ASP A 43 -2.39 -6.20 -25.27
CA ASP A 43 -1.78 -5.45 -26.37
C ASP A 43 -1.94 -3.96 -26.12
N HIS A 44 -3.10 -3.54 -25.62
CA HIS A 44 -3.31 -2.17 -25.18
C HIS A 44 -2.43 -1.80 -23.99
N ALA A 45 -2.33 -2.67 -22.99
CA ALA A 45 -1.44 -2.46 -21.84
C ALA A 45 0.02 -2.30 -22.26
N LEU A 46 0.49 -3.10 -23.21
CA LEU A 46 1.85 -3.05 -23.75
C LEU A 46 2.13 -1.74 -24.49
N ARG A 47 1.22 -1.29 -25.35
CA ARG A 47 1.36 0.03 -26.01
C ARG A 47 1.51 1.17 -25.00
N LEU A 48 0.83 1.08 -23.85
CA LEU A 48 0.96 2.07 -22.78
C LEU A 48 2.32 1.95 -22.08
N ILE A 49 2.76 0.73 -21.75
CA ILE A 49 4.06 0.48 -21.12
C ILE A 49 5.19 1.00 -22.03
N ASP A 50 5.21 0.64 -23.30
CA ASP A 50 6.22 1.11 -24.27
C ASP A 50 6.25 2.63 -24.36
N ALA A 51 5.07 3.26 -24.35
CA ALA A 51 4.97 4.71 -24.39
C ALA A 51 5.54 5.38 -23.12
N VAL A 52 5.34 4.80 -21.94
CA VAL A 52 5.86 5.32 -20.67
C VAL A 52 7.37 5.09 -20.58
N VAL A 53 7.83 3.86 -20.85
CA VAL A 53 9.26 3.51 -20.82
C VAL A 53 10.05 4.37 -21.81
N GLY A 54 9.54 4.58 -23.02
CA GLY A 54 10.21 5.42 -24.02
C GLY A 54 10.10 6.94 -23.79
N ALA A 55 9.40 7.39 -22.75
CA ALA A 55 9.21 8.82 -22.47
C ALA A 55 10.08 9.36 -21.33
N VAL A 56 10.73 8.49 -20.54
CA VAL A 56 11.57 8.89 -19.41
C VAL A 56 12.80 8.02 -19.26
N ASP A 57 13.88 8.63 -18.74
CA ASP A 57 15.12 7.92 -18.43
C ASP A 57 15.12 7.30 -17.01
N LEU A 58 14.03 7.50 -16.26
CA LEU A 58 13.86 6.94 -14.92
C LEU A 58 13.47 5.46 -14.98
N PRO A 59 13.85 4.64 -13.98
CA PRO A 59 13.33 3.27 -13.85
C PRO A 59 11.80 3.27 -13.84
N VAL A 60 11.20 2.45 -14.72
CA VAL A 60 9.75 2.24 -14.77
C VAL A 60 9.42 0.90 -14.11
N THR A 61 8.46 0.90 -13.19
CA THR A 61 7.94 -0.27 -12.51
C THR A 61 6.45 -0.47 -12.81
N LEU A 62 5.94 -1.67 -12.55
CA LEU A 62 4.54 -2.01 -12.82
C LEU A 62 3.90 -2.67 -11.61
N LYS A 63 2.82 -2.09 -11.09
CA LYS A 63 1.97 -2.72 -10.08
C LYS A 63 0.65 -3.21 -10.68
N MET A 64 0.38 -4.50 -10.56
CA MET A 64 -0.83 -5.14 -11.09
C MET A 64 -1.51 -6.08 -10.09
N ARG A 65 -2.61 -6.69 -10.54
CA ARG A 65 -3.33 -7.77 -9.88
C ARG A 65 -3.00 -9.12 -10.53
N THR A 66 -3.64 -10.19 -10.12
CA THR A 66 -3.50 -11.50 -10.80
C THR A 66 -4.22 -11.56 -12.15
N GLY A 67 -5.16 -10.64 -12.39
CA GLY A 67 -5.99 -10.59 -13.59
C GLY A 67 -7.30 -9.82 -13.35
N TRP A 68 -8.21 -9.86 -14.32
CA TRP A 68 -9.52 -9.22 -14.21
C TRP A 68 -10.48 -10.00 -13.29
N ASP A 69 -10.63 -11.29 -13.55
CA ASP A 69 -11.42 -12.25 -12.77
C ASP A 69 -10.67 -13.59 -12.69
N LEU A 70 -11.33 -14.63 -12.18
CA LEU A 70 -10.72 -15.94 -12.01
C LEU A 70 -10.48 -16.66 -13.36
N ASP A 71 -11.25 -16.33 -14.39
CA ASP A 71 -11.12 -16.90 -15.73
C ASP A 71 -10.01 -16.21 -16.54
N GLN A 72 -9.72 -14.94 -16.23
CA GLN A 72 -8.72 -14.11 -16.89
C GLN A 72 -7.58 -13.74 -15.95
N ARG A 73 -6.84 -14.75 -15.47
CA ARG A 73 -5.64 -14.58 -14.62
C ARG A 73 -4.36 -14.50 -15.46
N ASN A 74 -4.21 -13.40 -16.19
CA ASN A 74 -3.17 -13.24 -17.21
C ASN A 74 -1.87 -12.55 -16.74
N ALA A 75 -1.71 -12.32 -15.42
CA ALA A 75 -0.53 -11.64 -14.89
C ALA A 75 0.82 -12.25 -15.31
N PRO A 76 1.02 -13.59 -15.41
CA PRO A 76 2.28 -14.15 -15.90
C PRO A 76 2.65 -13.71 -17.32
N SER A 77 1.67 -13.75 -18.25
CA SER A 77 1.87 -13.29 -19.64
C SER A 77 2.20 -11.80 -19.69
N LEU A 78 1.36 -10.98 -19.04
CA LEU A 78 1.55 -9.53 -19.01
C LEU A 78 2.89 -9.14 -18.37
N ALA A 79 3.29 -9.81 -17.29
CA ALA A 79 4.56 -9.58 -16.61
C ALA A 79 5.77 -9.84 -17.52
N ALA A 80 5.80 -10.99 -18.20
CA ALA A 80 6.86 -11.35 -19.13
C ALA A 80 6.97 -10.35 -20.29
N ARG A 81 5.83 -9.91 -20.83
CA ARG A 81 5.78 -8.89 -21.88
C ARG A 81 6.24 -7.52 -21.37
N ALA A 82 5.81 -7.10 -20.19
CA ALA A 82 6.21 -5.84 -19.56
C ALA A 82 7.73 -5.80 -19.26
N ALA A 83 8.30 -6.89 -18.77
CA ALA A 83 9.73 -7.01 -18.53
C ALA A 83 10.54 -6.84 -19.83
N ARG A 84 10.11 -7.49 -20.92
CA ARG A 84 10.72 -7.32 -22.26
C ARG A 84 10.60 -5.89 -22.79
N ALA A 85 9.52 -5.20 -22.45
CA ALA A 85 9.30 -3.79 -22.80
C ALA A 85 10.16 -2.81 -21.95
N GLY A 86 10.95 -3.30 -20.99
CA GLY A 86 11.91 -2.50 -20.23
C GLY A 86 11.50 -2.14 -18.81
N VAL A 87 10.35 -2.64 -18.32
CA VAL A 87 9.98 -2.54 -16.89
C VAL A 87 11.06 -3.18 -16.02
N LYS A 88 11.43 -2.51 -14.93
CA LYS A 88 12.56 -2.89 -14.06
C LYS A 88 12.17 -3.68 -12.81
N MET A 89 10.92 -3.57 -12.36
CA MET A 89 10.39 -4.32 -11.22
C MET A 89 8.88 -4.46 -11.36
N ILE A 90 8.34 -5.59 -10.92
CA ILE A 90 6.91 -5.88 -10.92
C ILE A 90 6.40 -6.06 -9.50
N THR A 91 5.23 -5.49 -9.19
CA THR A 91 4.51 -5.78 -7.95
C THR A 91 3.17 -6.44 -8.27
N VAL A 92 2.87 -7.59 -7.65
CA VAL A 92 1.60 -8.30 -7.87
C VAL A 92 0.79 -8.34 -6.59
N HIS A 93 -0.43 -7.78 -6.63
CA HIS A 93 -1.43 -8.08 -5.61
C HIS A 93 -2.10 -9.42 -5.91
N GLY A 94 -2.06 -10.36 -4.95
CA GLY A 94 -2.55 -11.73 -5.11
C GLY A 94 -4.07 -11.91 -5.29
N ARG A 95 -4.80 -10.86 -5.65
CA ARG A 95 -6.23 -10.95 -5.97
C ARG A 95 -6.50 -10.50 -7.41
N THR A 96 -7.57 -11.00 -7.99
CA THR A 96 -8.12 -10.49 -9.25
C THR A 96 -8.81 -9.15 -9.02
N ARG A 97 -9.11 -8.40 -10.07
CA ARG A 97 -9.90 -7.16 -9.95
C ARG A 97 -11.25 -7.42 -9.31
N CYS A 98 -11.98 -8.44 -9.77
CA CYS A 98 -13.36 -8.72 -9.35
C CYS A 98 -13.48 -9.13 -7.88
N GLN A 99 -12.41 -9.66 -7.28
CA GLN A 99 -12.36 -9.92 -5.85
C GLN A 99 -12.29 -8.65 -5.00
N PHE A 100 -11.90 -7.49 -5.55
CA PHE A 100 -11.61 -6.28 -4.76
C PHE A 100 -10.66 -6.57 -3.58
N TYR A 101 -11.22 -6.69 -2.38
CA TYR A 101 -10.54 -7.02 -1.13
C TYR A 101 -11.15 -8.24 -0.42
N ASP A 102 -12.10 -8.91 -1.06
CA ASP A 102 -12.77 -10.11 -0.57
C ASP A 102 -11.90 -11.35 -0.79
N GLY A 103 -12.20 -12.42 -0.07
CA GLY A 103 -11.39 -13.64 -0.06
C GLY A 103 -9.97 -13.39 0.44
N GLN A 104 -9.05 -14.29 0.08
CA GLN A 104 -7.63 -14.22 0.45
C GLN A 104 -6.78 -13.94 -0.80
N ALA A 105 -5.66 -13.25 -0.61
CA ALA A 105 -4.64 -13.13 -1.64
C ALA A 105 -3.99 -14.50 -1.92
N ASP A 106 -3.98 -14.90 -3.18
CA ASP A 106 -3.37 -16.14 -3.67
C ASP A 106 -1.87 -15.92 -3.89
N TRP A 107 -1.08 -16.20 -2.86
CA TRP A 107 0.38 -16.03 -2.89
C TRP A 107 1.08 -17.07 -3.77
N ASP A 108 0.51 -18.28 -3.91
CA ASP A 108 1.10 -19.32 -4.79
C ASP A 108 1.02 -18.91 -6.25
N PHE A 109 -0.09 -18.27 -6.66
CA PHE A 109 -0.19 -17.74 -8.01
C PHE A 109 0.82 -16.62 -8.29
N ILE A 110 1.22 -15.83 -7.28
CA ILE A 110 2.30 -14.86 -7.46
C ILE A 110 3.60 -15.59 -7.86
N GLY A 111 3.84 -16.80 -7.35
CA GLY A 111 4.95 -17.67 -7.77
C GLY A 111 5.00 -17.92 -9.28
N LYS A 112 3.84 -18.16 -9.91
CA LYS A 112 3.75 -18.30 -11.37
C LYS A 112 4.19 -17.04 -12.13
N VAL A 113 4.00 -15.86 -11.54
CA VAL A 113 4.46 -14.60 -12.14
C VAL A 113 5.96 -14.43 -11.92
N THR A 114 6.47 -14.80 -10.73
CA THR A 114 7.90 -14.78 -10.42
C THR A 114 8.68 -15.66 -11.40
N GLU A 115 8.20 -16.87 -11.68
CA GLU A 115 8.81 -17.81 -12.64
C GLU A 115 8.80 -17.28 -14.10
N ALA A 116 7.86 -16.39 -14.43
CA ALA A 116 7.70 -15.88 -15.78
C ALA A 116 8.62 -14.69 -16.12
N VAL A 117 9.35 -14.15 -15.14
CA VAL A 117 10.17 -12.93 -15.33
C VAL A 117 11.57 -13.05 -14.73
N ASN A 118 12.53 -12.34 -15.33
CA ASN A 118 13.92 -12.27 -14.86
C ASN A 118 14.25 -10.96 -14.13
N ILE A 119 13.22 -10.21 -13.71
CA ILE A 119 13.35 -8.95 -12.95
C ILE A 119 12.76 -9.12 -11.55
N PRO A 120 13.16 -8.30 -10.56
CA PRO A 120 12.62 -8.41 -9.21
C PRO A 120 11.09 -8.33 -9.18
N LEU A 121 10.47 -9.26 -8.44
CA LEU A 121 9.04 -9.26 -8.15
C LEU A 121 8.80 -8.96 -6.67
N ILE A 122 7.84 -8.06 -6.40
CA ILE A 122 7.35 -7.74 -5.05
C ILE A 122 5.95 -8.33 -4.87
N ALA A 123 5.79 -9.22 -3.91
CA ALA A 123 4.50 -9.82 -3.58
C ALA A 123 3.68 -8.86 -2.71
N ASN A 124 2.36 -8.84 -2.90
CA ASN A 124 1.46 -7.94 -2.18
C ASN A 124 0.12 -8.62 -1.84
N GLY A 125 -0.38 -8.34 -0.64
CA GLY A 125 -1.73 -8.72 -0.23
C GLY A 125 -1.74 -9.48 1.09
N ASP A 126 -2.52 -8.98 2.05
CA ASP A 126 -2.84 -9.65 3.32
C ASP A 126 -1.66 -9.89 4.27
N VAL A 127 -0.57 -9.13 4.15
CA VAL A 127 0.49 -9.10 5.17
C VAL A 127 0.00 -8.30 6.39
N THR A 128 -0.29 -9.00 7.48
CA THR A 128 -0.82 -8.45 8.74
C THR A 128 -0.02 -8.85 9.98
N CYS A 129 0.88 -9.82 9.89
CA CYS A 129 1.93 -10.09 10.86
C CYS A 129 3.27 -10.35 10.15
N PRO A 130 4.41 -10.40 10.88
CA PRO A 130 5.71 -10.73 10.27
C PRO A 130 5.77 -12.10 9.60
N GLU A 131 5.05 -13.09 10.14
CA GLU A 131 4.96 -14.44 9.61
C GLU A 131 4.25 -14.49 8.26
N ASP A 132 3.23 -13.64 8.05
CA ASP A 132 2.58 -13.50 6.74
C ASP A 132 3.60 -13.12 5.66
N ALA A 133 4.56 -12.24 5.99
CA ALA A 133 5.59 -11.84 5.04
C ALA A 133 6.56 -12.99 4.72
N ALA A 134 6.99 -13.73 5.74
CA ALA A 134 7.85 -14.90 5.54
C ALA A 134 7.13 -15.99 4.71
N ALA A 135 5.88 -16.28 5.04
CA ALA A 135 5.05 -17.24 4.31
C ALA A 135 4.77 -16.79 2.86
N MET A 136 4.51 -15.49 2.65
CA MET A 136 4.35 -14.92 1.31
C MET A 136 5.61 -15.08 0.48
N LEU A 137 6.79 -14.76 1.02
CA LEU A 137 8.07 -14.93 0.32
C LEU A 137 8.33 -16.40 -0.02
N ALA A 138 8.13 -17.30 0.94
CA ALA A 138 8.31 -18.74 0.74
C ALA A 138 7.40 -19.30 -0.36
N ARG A 139 6.13 -18.87 -0.41
CA ARG A 139 5.13 -19.36 -1.37
C ARG A 139 5.25 -18.75 -2.76
N SER A 140 5.70 -17.51 -2.85
CA SER A 140 5.75 -16.76 -4.12
C SER A 140 7.14 -16.70 -4.76
N GLY A 141 8.20 -17.04 -4.02
CA GLY A 141 9.59 -16.84 -4.46
C GLY A 141 9.95 -15.38 -4.73
N ALA A 142 9.10 -14.42 -4.32
CA ALA A 142 9.29 -13.01 -4.60
C ALA A 142 10.55 -12.45 -3.91
N ALA A 143 11.12 -11.39 -4.50
CA ALA A 143 12.29 -10.71 -3.96
C ALA A 143 11.97 -9.83 -2.74
N GLY A 144 10.70 -9.50 -2.53
CA GLY A 144 10.26 -8.68 -1.41
C GLY A 144 8.74 -8.65 -1.24
N VAL A 145 8.29 -7.96 -0.19
CA VAL A 145 6.87 -7.80 0.12
C VAL A 145 6.48 -6.32 0.15
N MET A 146 5.30 -6.00 -0.38
CA MET A 146 4.68 -4.69 -0.23
C MET A 146 3.53 -4.77 0.77
N ILE A 147 3.59 -3.93 1.79
CA ILE A 147 2.59 -3.87 2.87
C ILE A 147 1.68 -2.67 2.66
N GLY A 148 0.36 -2.92 2.67
CA GLY A 148 -0.66 -1.87 2.58
C GLY A 148 -1.39 -1.70 3.91
N ARG A 149 -2.63 -2.21 3.96
CA ARG A 149 -3.54 -2.09 5.12
C ARG A 149 -2.93 -2.60 6.43
N GLY A 150 -2.02 -3.57 6.37
CA GLY A 150 -1.30 -4.08 7.55
C GLY A 150 -0.56 -3.01 8.34
N ALA A 151 -0.09 -1.92 7.71
CA ALA A 151 0.61 -0.83 8.37
C ALA A 151 -0.32 0.27 8.93
N PHE A 152 -1.62 0.24 8.62
CA PHE A 152 -2.54 1.29 9.07
C PHE A 152 -2.69 1.28 10.59
N GLY A 153 -2.45 2.44 11.22
CA GLY A 153 -2.47 2.61 12.67
C GLY A 153 -1.22 2.08 13.39
N ARG A 154 -0.20 1.63 12.65
CA ARG A 154 1.09 1.18 13.20
C ARG A 154 2.21 1.38 12.16
N PRO A 155 2.66 2.62 11.93
CA PRO A 155 3.65 2.93 10.89
C PRO A 155 4.99 2.24 11.11
N TRP A 156 5.27 1.74 12.33
CA TRP A 156 6.43 0.91 12.66
C TRP A 156 6.37 -0.53 12.16
N PHE A 157 5.21 -1.03 11.70
CA PHE A 157 5.03 -2.43 11.29
C PHE A 157 5.99 -2.89 10.18
N PRO A 158 6.30 -2.10 9.13
CA PRO A 158 7.32 -2.51 8.15
C PRO A 158 8.70 -2.75 8.76
N ALA A 159 9.08 -2.00 9.81
CA ALA A 159 10.35 -2.21 10.51
C ALA A 159 10.34 -3.53 11.29
N GLN A 160 9.22 -3.90 11.90
CA GLN A 160 9.04 -5.19 12.57
C GLN A 160 9.11 -6.36 11.58
N VAL A 161 8.45 -6.23 10.42
CA VAL A 161 8.54 -7.23 9.34
C VAL A 161 9.98 -7.39 8.86
N ARG A 162 10.68 -6.27 8.60
CA ARG A 162 12.09 -6.29 8.20
C ARG A 162 12.97 -6.98 9.26
N HIS A 163 12.77 -6.66 10.54
CA HIS A 163 13.53 -7.28 11.63
C HIS A 163 13.31 -8.80 11.65
N PHE A 164 12.05 -9.24 11.66
CA PHE A 164 11.71 -10.66 11.65
C PHE A 164 12.27 -11.42 10.44
N LEU A 165 12.20 -10.84 9.24
CA LEU A 165 12.77 -11.47 8.04
C LEU A 165 14.30 -11.60 8.10
N ALA A 166 14.98 -10.72 8.85
CA ALA A 166 16.43 -10.72 8.98
C ALA A 166 16.93 -11.61 10.13
N THR A 167 16.19 -11.69 11.24
CA THR A 167 16.64 -12.33 12.49
C THR A 167 15.84 -13.57 12.87
N GLY A 168 14.62 -13.73 12.37
CA GLY A 168 13.64 -14.71 12.87
C GLY A 168 13.00 -14.33 14.20
N GLU A 169 13.33 -13.16 14.76
CA GLU A 169 12.85 -12.69 16.06
C GLU A 169 11.76 -11.62 15.91
N HIS A 170 10.87 -11.52 16.89
CA HIS A 170 9.85 -10.49 16.92
C HIS A 170 10.38 -9.20 17.53
N LEU A 171 10.26 -8.10 16.79
CA LEU A 171 10.40 -6.76 17.35
C LEU A 171 9.04 -6.35 17.98
N PRO A 172 8.98 -6.02 19.28
CA PRO A 172 7.73 -5.61 19.92
C PRO A 172 7.20 -4.30 19.31
N ASP A 173 5.94 -3.98 19.62
CA ASP A 173 5.43 -2.63 19.37
C ASP A 173 6.22 -1.61 20.23
N PRO A 174 6.43 -0.37 19.74
CA PRO A 174 6.96 0.68 20.58
C PRO A 174 6.07 0.91 21.80
N ASP A 175 6.66 1.34 22.91
CA ASP A 175 5.92 1.68 24.12
C ASP A 175 4.82 2.70 23.83
N LEU A 176 3.72 2.65 24.58
CA LEU A 176 2.56 3.51 24.37
C LEU A 176 2.90 5.01 24.36
N ALA A 177 3.91 5.44 25.11
CA ALA A 177 4.40 6.82 25.08
C ALA A 177 4.98 7.19 23.70
N VAL A 178 5.80 6.31 23.10
CA VAL A 178 6.36 6.50 21.75
C VAL A 178 5.26 6.45 20.70
N GLN A 179 4.28 5.56 20.86
CA GLN A 179 3.13 5.52 19.97
C GLN A 179 2.33 6.82 20.03
N ARG A 180 2.03 7.34 21.23
CA ARG A 180 1.32 8.61 21.44
C ARG A 180 1.98 9.74 20.67
N GLU A 181 3.29 9.93 20.83
CA GLU A 181 4.02 10.99 20.11
C GLU A 181 4.00 10.77 18.60
N THR A 182 4.20 9.53 18.15
CA THR A 182 4.11 9.17 16.72
C THR A 182 2.74 9.55 16.12
N VAL A 183 1.63 9.33 16.84
CA VAL A 183 0.29 9.69 16.36
C VAL A 183 0.08 11.19 16.33
N VAL A 184 0.53 11.90 17.36
CA VAL A 184 0.42 13.37 17.45
C VAL A 184 1.25 14.04 16.35
N ASP A 185 2.49 13.59 16.13
CA ASP A 185 3.37 14.14 15.10
C ASP A 185 2.84 13.83 13.69
N HIS A 186 2.35 12.62 13.46
CA HIS A 186 1.70 12.29 12.20
C HIS A 186 0.44 13.13 11.96
N TYR A 187 -0.34 13.41 13.00
CA TYR A 187 -1.51 14.30 12.91
C TYR A 187 -1.10 15.72 12.52
N ARG A 188 -0.12 16.31 13.22
CA ARG A 188 0.40 17.66 12.94
C ARG A 188 0.97 17.74 11.52
N SER A 189 1.76 16.75 11.11
CA SER A 189 2.33 16.68 9.75
C SER A 189 1.25 16.67 8.66
N ILE A 190 0.10 16.01 8.89
CA ILE A 190 -1.04 16.05 7.97
C ILE A 190 -1.62 17.47 7.88
N LEU A 191 -1.72 18.19 8.99
CA LEU A 191 -2.23 19.56 8.98
C LEU A 191 -1.27 20.52 8.29
N ASP A 192 0.03 20.39 8.56
CA ASP A 192 1.07 21.21 7.94
C ASP A 192 1.08 21.03 6.42
N HIS A 193 0.92 19.79 5.95
CA HIS A 193 0.94 19.48 4.53
C HIS A 193 -0.34 19.88 3.78
N TYR A 194 -1.52 19.59 4.35
CA TYR A 194 -2.81 19.80 3.66
C TYR A 194 -3.53 21.10 4.07
N GLY A 195 -2.97 21.85 5.01
CA GLY A 195 -3.62 22.96 5.69
C GLY A 195 -4.66 22.49 6.74
N PRO A 196 -5.03 23.35 7.70
CA PRO A 196 -5.83 22.95 8.86
C PRO A 196 -7.21 22.39 8.49
N GLY A 197 -7.93 23.02 7.55
CA GLY A 197 -9.28 22.58 7.19
C GLY A 197 -9.34 21.23 6.47
N ARG A 198 -8.55 21.06 5.39
CA ARG A 198 -8.51 19.80 4.63
C ARG A 198 -7.77 18.72 5.39
N GLY A 199 -6.65 19.09 6.03
CA GLY A 199 -5.83 18.20 6.85
C GLY A 199 -6.65 17.54 7.96
N LEU A 200 -7.51 18.29 8.65
CA LEU A 200 -8.35 17.71 9.71
C LEU A 200 -9.25 16.59 9.19
N ARG A 201 -9.90 16.79 8.03
CA ARG A 201 -10.78 15.79 7.40
C ARG A 201 -9.99 14.57 6.94
N ILE A 202 -8.78 14.77 6.40
CA ILE A 202 -7.90 13.68 5.98
C ILE A 202 -7.41 12.88 7.20
N ALA A 203 -7.00 13.56 8.27
CA ALA A 203 -6.45 12.96 9.49
C ALA A 203 -7.42 11.98 10.15
N ARG A 204 -8.73 12.23 10.08
CA ARG A 204 -9.78 11.39 10.69
C ARG A 204 -9.60 9.90 10.35
N LYS A 205 -9.31 9.55 9.09
CA LYS A 205 -9.14 8.14 8.70
C LYS A 205 -7.89 7.49 9.30
N HIS A 206 -6.83 8.28 9.54
CA HIS A 206 -5.58 7.80 10.13
C HIS A 206 -5.71 7.66 11.65
N ILE A 207 -6.23 8.70 12.33
CA ILE A 207 -6.50 8.67 13.78
C ILE A 207 -7.40 7.50 14.13
N ASN A 208 -8.47 7.28 13.35
CA ASN A 208 -9.38 6.17 13.60
C ASN A 208 -8.65 4.81 13.64
N ARG A 209 -7.62 4.61 12.80
CA ARG A 209 -6.85 3.36 12.75
C ARG A 209 -5.94 3.18 13.97
N TYR A 210 -5.35 4.25 14.47
CA TYR A 210 -4.59 4.20 15.73
C TYR A 210 -5.50 3.87 16.91
N LEU A 211 -6.63 4.58 17.04
CA LEU A 211 -7.56 4.36 18.14
C LEU A 211 -8.23 2.98 18.07
N GLU A 212 -8.44 2.42 16.87
CA GLU A 212 -8.88 1.03 16.70
C GLU A 212 -7.88 0.04 17.30
N ARG A 213 -6.58 0.25 17.05
CA ARG A 213 -5.52 -0.63 17.57
C ARG A 213 -5.30 -0.47 19.07
N LEU A 214 -5.57 0.72 19.60
CA LEU A 214 -5.57 1.00 21.04
C LEU A 214 -6.84 0.48 21.75
N ASN A 215 -7.72 -0.26 21.03
CA ASN A 215 -8.98 -0.80 21.53
C ASN A 215 -9.93 0.26 22.12
N VAL A 216 -9.88 1.49 21.63
CA VAL A 216 -10.79 2.57 22.06
C VAL A 216 -12.19 2.29 21.53
N ALA A 217 -13.19 2.39 22.41
CA ALA A 217 -14.58 2.12 22.08
C ALA A 217 -15.05 2.98 20.91
N LYS A 218 -15.92 2.41 20.06
CA LYS A 218 -16.39 3.06 18.84
C LYS A 218 -17.08 4.42 19.11
N ALA A 219 -17.76 4.55 20.24
CA ALA A 219 -18.40 5.81 20.65
C ALA A 219 -17.35 6.91 20.90
N ASP A 220 -16.31 6.59 21.66
CA ASP A 220 -15.25 7.53 22.01
C ASP A 220 -14.41 7.91 20.78
N ARG A 221 -14.09 6.93 19.92
CA ARG A 221 -13.47 7.22 18.62
C ARG A 221 -14.29 8.22 17.82
N ARG A 222 -15.61 8.03 17.73
CA ARG A 222 -16.49 8.97 17.02
C ARG A 222 -16.50 10.37 17.64
N ALA A 223 -16.33 10.50 18.96
CA ALA A 223 -16.20 11.80 19.61
C ALA A 223 -14.93 12.53 19.16
N VAL A 224 -13.80 11.82 19.03
CA VAL A 224 -12.54 12.37 18.50
C VAL A 224 -12.68 12.77 17.03
N LEU A 225 -13.25 11.90 16.21
CA LEU A 225 -13.34 12.12 14.76
C LEU A 225 -14.31 13.22 14.34
N ARG A 226 -15.17 13.70 15.25
CA ARG A 226 -16.12 14.79 15.01
C ARG A 226 -15.63 16.14 15.53
N GLN A 227 -14.47 16.20 16.18
CA GLN A 227 -13.89 17.47 16.55
C GLN A 227 -13.51 18.27 15.31
N ASP A 228 -13.80 19.56 15.37
CA ASP A 228 -13.39 20.55 14.37
C ASP A 228 -12.20 21.40 14.85
N GLU A 229 -11.92 21.39 16.16
CA GLU A 229 -10.79 22.06 16.79
C GLU A 229 -9.56 21.14 16.90
N SER A 230 -8.44 21.56 16.32
CA SER A 230 -7.23 20.75 16.23
C SER A 230 -6.63 20.40 17.60
N ASP A 231 -6.54 21.39 18.49
CA ASP A 231 -6.01 21.18 19.84
C ASP A 231 -6.87 20.19 20.63
N GLN A 232 -8.18 20.17 20.38
CA GLN A 232 -9.08 19.23 21.04
C GLN A 232 -8.85 17.79 20.55
N VAL A 233 -8.56 17.61 19.26
CA VAL A 233 -8.16 16.31 18.71
C VAL A 233 -6.88 15.82 19.38
N VAL A 234 -5.85 16.67 19.49
CA VAL A 234 -4.57 16.31 20.13
C VAL A 234 -4.78 15.93 21.58
N ARG A 235 -5.52 16.73 22.36
CA ARG A 235 -5.83 16.42 23.76
C ARG A 235 -6.53 15.07 23.91
N GLN A 236 -7.47 14.74 23.02
CA GLN A 236 -8.19 13.47 23.07
C GLN A 236 -7.34 12.27 22.64
N ILE A 237 -6.41 12.45 21.69
CA ILE A 237 -5.42 11.43 21.35
C ILE A 237 -4.55 11.14 22.58
N ILE A 238 -3.99 12.18 23.21
CA ILE A 238 -3.15 12.05 24.40
C ILE A 238 -3.91 11.33 25.51
N ALA A 239 -5.12 11.78 25.85
CA ALA A 239 -5.95 11.15 26.87
C ALA A 239 -6.26 9.67 26.58
N ALA A 240 -6.46 9.30 25.31
CA ALA A 240 -6.68 7.90 24.94
C ALA A 240 -5.47 7.02 25.24
N TYR A 241 -4.26 7.50 24.94
CA TYR A 241 -3.00 6.82 25.23
C TYR A 241 -2.67 6.81 26.72
N ASP A 242 -2.89 7.91 27.43
CA ASP A 242 -2.67 7.97 28.89
C ASP A 242 -3.57 6.98 29.63
N ASN A 243 -4.84 6.89 29.22
CA ASN A 243 -5.76 5.88 29.75
C ASN A 243 -5.33 4.45 29.42
N ALA A 244 -4.67 4.22 28.27
CA ALA A 244 -4.14 2.91 27.94
C ALA A 244 -2.92 2.55 28.80
N MET A 245 -2.00 3.49 29.00
CA MET A 245 -0.84 3.31 29.90
C MET A 245 -1.28 3.04 31.35
N ALA A 246 -2.29 3.75 31.84
CA ALA A 246 -2.83 3.52 33.18
C ALA A 246 -3.45 2.11 33.34
N ARG A 247 -4.02 1.53 32.26
CA ARG A 247 -4.52 0.16 32.26
C ARG A 247 -3.41 -0.90 32.21
N GLU A 248 -2.29 -0.61 31.55
CA GLU A 248 -1.14 -1.53 31.52
C GLU A 248 -0.39 -1.57 32.86
N ALA A 249 -0.45 -0.49 33.64
CA ALA A 249 0.19 -0.38 34.94
C ALA A 249 -0.64 -0.95 36.11
N ALA A 250 -1.92 -1.25 35.89
CA ALA A 250 -2.87 -1.75 36.90
C ALA A 250 -3.01 -3.27 36.84
#